data_AF-A0A6J7NUP1-F1
#
_entry.id   AF-A0A6J7NUP1-F1
#
_cell.length_a   1.000
_cell.length_b   1.000
_cell.length_c   1.000
_cell.angle_alpha   90.00
_cell.angle_beta   90.00
_cell.angle_gamma   90.00
#
_symmetry.space_group_name_H-M   'P 1'
#
loop_
_entity.id
_entity.type
_entity.pdbx_description
1 polymer ?
#
loop_
_entity_poly.entity_id
_entity_poly.type
_entity_poly.pdbx_seq_one_letter_code
_entity_poly.pdbx_strand_id
1 'polypeptide(L)'
;MPTVKQGQSITFDNSIDAPLANGIWHTITACKAPCNRSTGVAYPRANADIQFDSGELGIAGPPTADRLTWSTPRDLDTGTYTYFCRVHPSMRGAFRVVAQ
;
A
#
# COMPACT_ATOMS: atom_id res chain seq x y z
N MET A 1 10.61 -4.90 9.88
CA MET A 1 9.41 -4.20 9.37
C MET A 1 9.35 -2.81 9.97
N PRO A 2 8.91 -1.78 9.25
CA PRO A 2 8.67 -0.45 9.82
C PRO A 2 7.64 -0.48 10.95
N THR A 3 7.84 0.39 11.95
CA THR A 3 6.94 0.55 13.11
C THR A 3 6.52 2.01 13.21
N VAL A 4 5.23 2.23 13.47
CA VAL A 4 4.62 3.56 13.61
C VAL A 4 3.81 3.60 14.89
N LYS A 5 3.87 4.70 15.62
CA LYS A 5 3.04 4.88 16.82
C LYS A 5 1.60 5.18 16.43
N GLN A 6 0.63 4.71 17.19
CA GLN A 6 -0.78 5.04 17.00
C GLN A 6 -0.96 6.58 16.92
N GLY A 7 -1.79 7.06 16.00
CA GLY A 7 -1.94 8.49 15.69
C GLY A 7 -0.94 9.03 14.66
N GLN A 8 0.13 8.28 14.35
CA GLN A 8 1.08 8.63 13.29
C GLN A 8 0.76 7.90 11.97
N SER A 9 1.50 8.24 10.91
CA SER A 9 1.30 7.71 9.57
C SER A 9 2.63 7.37 8.90
N ILE A 10 2.60 6.41 7.98
CA ILE A 10 3.65 6.20 6.97
C ILE A 10 3.23 6.94 5.71
N THR A 11 4.18 7.62 5.06
CA THR A 11 4.00 8.14 3.71
C THR A 11 4.75 7.25 2.73
N PHE A 12 4.03 6.78 1.72
CA PHE A 12 4.59 6.12 0.55
C PHE A 12 4.78 7.15 -0.56
N ASP A 13 5.91 7.06 -1.24
CA ASP A 13 6.32 7.99 -2.28
C ASP A 13 6.65 7.23 -3.56
N ASN A 14 5.92 7.55 -4.63
CA ASN A 14 6.14 7.02 -5.97
C ASN A 14 6.84 8.02 -6.91
N SER A 15 7.45 9.08 -6.38
CA SER A 15 8.08 10.15 -7.17
C SER A 15 9.26 9.68 -8.02
N ILE A 16 9.90 8.56 -7.65
CA ILE A 16 11.04 7.98 -8.38
C ILE A 16 10.56 7.09 -9.52
N ASP A 17 9.56 6.23 -9.30
CA ASP A 17 9.13 5.25 -10.31
C ASP A 17 8.05 5.79 -11.25
N ALA A 18 7.14 6.64 -10.76
CA ALA A 18 6.06 7.24 -11.56
C ALA A 18 6.52 7.97 -12.84
N PRO A 19 7.67 8.69 -12.88
CA PRO A 19 8.15 9.33 -14.11
C PRO A 19 8.98 8.40 -15.01
N LEU A 20 9.27 7.16 -14.60
CA LEU A 20 10.05 6.23 -15.41
C LEU A 20 9.20 5.60 -16.51
N ALA A 21 9.83 5.35 -17.66
CA ALA A 21 9.21 4.79 -18.85
C ALA A 21 7.91 5.55 -19.21
N ASN A 22 6.82 4.83 -19.51
CA ASN A 22 5.50 5.42 -19.77
C ASN A 22 4.63 5.52 -18.50
N GLY A 23 5.26 5.54 -17.32
CA GLY A 23 4.60 5.52 -16.01
C GLY A 23 4.67 4.16 -15.35
N ILE A 24 5.46 4.05 -14.28
CA ILE A 24 5.45 2.89 -13.38
C ILE A 24 4.65 3.26 -12.13
N TRP A 25 3.36 2.96 -12.15
CA TRP A 25 2.46 3.29 -11.05
C TRP A 25 2.32 2.13 -10.08
N HIS A 26 2.29 2.50 -8.79
CA HIS A 26 2.15 1.55 -7.71
C HIS A 26 0.91 1.86 -6.88
N THR A 27 0.44 0.84 -6.16
CA THR A 27 -0.63 0.97 -5.18
C THR A 27 -0.15 0.44 -3.85
N ILE A 28 -0.71 1.00 -2.79
CA ILE A 28 -0.61 0.49 -1.42
C ILE A 28 -2.01 0.01 -1.05
N THR A 29 -2.25 -1.28 -1.24
CA THR A 29 -3.56 -1.89 -1.07
C THR A 29 -3.52 -2.87 0.07
N ALA A 30 -4.41 -2.70 1.06
CA ALA A 30 -4.50 -3.58 2.20
C ALA A 30 -4.85 -5.02 1.78
N CYS A 31 -4.20 -6.00 2.41
CA CYS A 31 -4.50 -7.41 2.22
C CYS A 31 -4.49 -8.14 3.57
N LYS A 32 -5.26 -9.21 3.68
CA LYS A 32 -5.33 -10.00 4.92
C LYS A 32 -4.02 -10.75 5.16
N ALA A 33 -3.53 -10.70 6.40
CA ALA A 33 -2.39 -11.50 6.80
C ALA A 33 -2.75 -13.01 6.89
N PRO A 34 -1.83 -13.92 6.49
CA PRO A 34 -0.58 -13.63 5.80
C PRO A 34 -0.85 -13.20 4.34
N CYS A 35 -0.14 -12.16 3.90
CA CYS A 35 -0.20 -11.58 2.55
C CYS A 35 1.03 -11.95 1.68
N ASN A 36 1.76 -12.99 2.07
CA ASN A 36 3.00 -13.43 1.42
C ASN A 36 3.00 -14.90 0.94
N ARG A 37 1.84 -15.56 0.86
CA ARG A 37 1.74 -16.93 0.35
C ARG A 37 2.04 -17.02 -1.14
N SER A 38 2.17 -18.25 -1.64
CA SER A 38 2.33 -18.55 -3.06
C SER A 38 1.19 -17.94 -3.87
N THR A 39 1.56 -17.27 -4.96
CA THR A 39 0.61 -16.67 -5.90
C THR A 39 -0.21 -17.74 -6.61
N GLY A 40 -1.52 -17.57 -6.64
CA GLY A 40 -2.40 -18.11 -7.70
C GLY A 40 -3.03 -16.93 -8.45
N VAL A 41 -4.00 -17.19 -9.33
CA VAL A 41 -4.63 -16.17 -10.20
C VAL A 41 -5.14 -14.91 -9.45
N ALA A 42 -5.43 -15.02 -8.15
CA ALA A 42 -6.02 -13.94 -7.37
C ALA A 42 -5.33 -13.66 -6.02
N TYR A 43 -4.05 -14.00 -5.83
CA TYR A 43 -3.36 -13.76 -4.55
C TYR A 43 -2.14 -12.83 -4.71
N PRO A 44 -1.97 -11.76 -3.91
CA PRO A 44 -2.81 -11.38 -2.75
C PRO A 44 -4.19 -10.80 -3.11
N ARG A 45 -5.11 -10.83 -2.15
CA ARG A 45 -6.47 -10.26 -2.29
C ARG A 45 -6.58 -8.97 -1.48
N ALA A 46 -7.34 -8.02 -2.00
CA ALA A 46 -7.73 -6.80 -1.29
C ALA A 46 -8.84 -7.09 -0.24
N ASN A 47 -8.57 -7.97 0.72
CA ASN A 47 -9.55 -8.52 1.66
C ASN A 47 -9.12 -8.38 3.13
N ALA A 48 -8.33 -7.35 3.45
CA ALA A 48 -8.00 -7.03 4.83
C ALA A 48 -9.25 -6.72 5.65
N ASP A 49 -9.19 -6.98 6.95
CA ASP A 49 -10.28 -6.63 7.87
C ASP A 49 -10.36 -5.09 8.02
N ILE A 50 -9.21 -4.41 8.05
CA ILE A 50 -9.09 -2.95 7.94
C ILE A 50 -8.61 -2.61 6.52
N GLN A 51 -9.44 -1.89 5.78
CA GLN A 51 -9.20 -1.57 4.38
C GLN A 51 -8.52 -0.22 4.22
N PHE A 52 -7.53 -0.17 3.33
CA PHE A 52 -6.99 1.06 2.80
C PHE A 52 -6.49 0.82 1.37
N ASP A 53 -6.55 1.88 0.57
CA ASP A 53 -6.06 1.88 -0.79
C ASP A 53 -5.53 3.27 -1.14
N SER A 54 -4.31 3.34 -1.65
CA SER A 54 -3.76 4.59 -2.17
C SER A 54 -4.34 5.01 -3.52
N GLY A 55 -4.96 4.07 -4.26
CA GLY A 55 -5.11 4.22 -5.71
C GLY A 55 -3.76 4.13 -6.44
N GLU A 56 -3.77 4.23 -7.76
CA GLU A 56 -2.55 4.22 -8.57
C GLU A 56 -1.79 5.55 -8.41
N LEU A 57 -0.64 5.50 -7.74
CA LEU A 57 0.18 6.69 -7.47
C LEU A 57 0.86 7.15 -8.76
N GLY A 58 0.26 8.13 -9.42
CA GLY A 58 0.69 8.73 -10.68
C GLY A 58 -0.13 9.99 -10.99
N ILE A 59 0.33 10.78 -11.97
CA ILE A 59 -0.26 12.08 -12.35
C ILE A 59 -0.60 12.17 -13.85
N ALA A 60 -0.80 11.02 -14.51
CA ALA A 60 -1.01 10.94 -15.96
C ALA A 60 -2.50 10.96 -16.37
N GLY A 61 -3.40 11.35 -15.45
CA GLY A 61 -4.84 11.22 -15.62
C GLY A 61 -5.34 9.80 -15.34
N PRO A 62 -6.66 9.54 -15.50
CA PRO A 62 -7.24 8.23 -15.20
C PRO A 62 -6.52 7.08 -15.93
N PRO A 63 -6.19 5.97 -15.25
CA PRO A 63 -6.68 5.55 -13.92
C PRO A 63 -5.85 6.02 -12.71
N THR A 64 -4.86 6.92 -12.87
CA THR A 64 -4.07 7.39 -11.74
C THR A 64 -4.89 8.20 -10.73
N ALA A 65 -4.46 8.20 -9.47
CA ALA A 65 -5.08 8.96 -8.39
C ALA A 65 -4.69 10.46 -8.37
N ASP A 66 -4.07 10.94 -9.46
CA ASP A 66 -3.53 12.29 -9.63
C ASP A 66 -2.65 12.78 -8.46
N ARG A 67 -1.81 11.88 -7.94
CA ARG A 67 -0.86 12.15 -6.84
C ARG A 67 0.29 11.15 -6.84
N LEU A 68 1.46 11.59 -6.39
CA LEU A 68 2.66 10.76 -6.29
C LEU A 68 2.87 10.16 -4.91
N THR A 69 2.29 10.76 -3.87
CA THR A 69 2.44 10.31 -2.49
C THR A 69 1.09 9.96 -1.87
N TRP A 70 1.11 9.06 -0.90
CA TRP A 70 -0.06 8.72 -0.09
C TRP A 70 0.35 8.31 1.31
N SER A 71 -0.45 8.74 2.29
CA SER A 71 -0.23 8.47 3.70
C SER A 71 -1.27 7.48 4.22
N THR A 72 -0.85 6.52 5.04
CA THR A 72 -1.77 5.62 5.75
C THR A 72 -2.75 6.40 6.64
N PRO A 73 -3.96 5.88 6.92
CA PRO A 73 -4.82 6.47 7.94
C PRO A 73 -4.09 6.61 9.29
N ARG A 74 -4.39 7.66 10.04
CA ARG A 74 -3.74 7.97 11.33
C ARG A 74 -4.43 7.29 12.51
N ASP A 75 -5.66 6.86 12.30
CA ASP A 75 -6.58 6.23 13.24
C ASP A 75 -6.51 4.69 13.21
N LEU A 76 -5.45 4.13 12.62
CA LEU A 76 -5.22 2.69 12.65
C LEU A 76 -4.98 2.21 14.09
N ASP A 77 -5.71 1.17 14.49
CA ASP A 77 -5.49 0.46 15.75
C ASP A 77 -4.10 -0.18 15.79
N THR A 78 -3.61 -0.49 17.00
CA THR A 78 -2.37 -1.24 17.14
C THR A 78 -2.48 -2.60 16.45
N GLY A 79 -1.50 -2.97 15.65
CA GLY A 79 -1.56 -4.20 14.88
C GLY A 79 -0.52 -4.27 13.78
N THR A 80 -0.50 -5.40 13.06
CA THR A 80 0.32 -5.56 11.86
C THR A 80 -0.57 -5.44 10.64
N TYR A 81 -0.21 -4.53 9.76
CA TYR A 81 -0.92 -4.24 8.52
C TYR A 81 -0.07 -4.72 7.36
N THR A 82 -0.66 -5.57 6.52
CA THR A 82 -0.03 -6.04 5.29
C THR A 82 -0.63 -5.35 4.08
N TYR A 83 0.21 -5.08 3.09
CA TYR A 83 -0.20 -4.44 1.85
C TYR A 83 0.51 -5.06 0.65
N PHE A 84 -0.06 -4.83 -0.53
CA PHE A 84 0.53 -5.20 -1.81
C PHE A 84 0.20 -4.16 -2.88
N CYS A 85 0.94 -4.21 -3.98
CA CYS A 85 0.60 -3.47 -5.19
C CYS A 85 -0.31 -4.31 -6.09
N ARG A 86 -1.46 -3.77 -6.53
CA ARG A 86 -2.38 -4.46 -7.43
C ARG A 86 -1.82 -4.63 -8.85
N VAL A 87 -1.05 -3.65 -9.31
CA VAL A 87 -0.37 -3.68 -10.62
C VAL A 87 0.78 -4.69 -10.61
N HIS A 88 1.48 -4.79 -9.47
CA HIS A 88 2.65 -5.65 -9.28
C HIS A 88 2.47 -6.55 -8.04
N PRO A 89 1.66 -7.63 -8.09
CA PRO A 89 1.26 -8.40 -6.90
C PRO A 89 2.39 -9.13 -6.14
N SER A 90 3.60 -9.19 -6.72
CA SER A 90 4.81 -9.64 -6.05
C SER A 90 5.35 -8.61 -5.05
N MET A 91 5.09 -7.31 -5.27
CA MET A 91 5.44 -6.24 -4.35
C MET A 91 4.49 -6.28 -3.15
N ARG A 92 5.04 -6.71 -2.02
CA ARG A 92 4.32 -6.95 -0.77
C ARG A 92 5.11 -6.34 0.36
N GLY A 93 4.41 -5.84 1.36
CA GLY A 93 5.03 -5.29 2.54
C GLY A 93 4.15 -5.41 3.77
N ALA A 94 4.73 -5.04 4.89
CA ALA A 94 4.03 -4.97 6.16
C ALA A 94 4.61 -3.84 7.01
N PHE A 95 3.76 -3.20 7.80
CA PHE A 95 4.16 -2.30 8.87
C PHE A 95 3.40 -2.63 10.15
N ARG A 96 3.92 -2.18 11.29
CA ARG A 96 3.29 -2.34 12.58
C ARG A 96 2.87 -1.00 13.17
N VAL A 97 1.62 -0.91 13.62
CA VAL A 97 1.19 0.16 14.52
C VAL A 97 1.35 -0.33 15.95
N VAL A 98 2.05 0.46 16.77
CA VAL A 98 2.27 0.19 18.19
C VAL A 98 1.63 1.27 19.05
N ALA A 99 1.41 0.98 20.32
CA ALA A 99 0.98 1.99 21.28
C ALA A 99 1.95 3.18 21.31
N GLN A 100 1.41 4.35 21.68
CA GLN A 100 2.16 5.60 21.73
C GLN A 100 3.28 5.59 22.78
#